data_AF-A0A433C431-F1
#
_entry.id   AF-A0A433C431-F1
#
_cell.length_a   1.000
_cell.length_b   1.000
_cell.length_c   1.000
_cell.angle_alpha   90.00
_cell.angle_beta   90.00
_cell.angle_gamma   90.00
#
_symmetry.space_group_name_H-M   'P 1'
#
loop_
_entity.id
_entity.type
_entity.pdbx_description
1 polymer ?
#
loop_
_entity_poly.entity_id
_entity_poly.type
_entity_poly.pdbx_seq_one_letter_code
_entity_poly.pdbx_strand_id
1 'polypeptide(L)'
;MIGNEFGRVNIEIDWGTGLDTLRATGCKLAVACAEYGIVLDGAHRALFDARATGRLLFAVADAFSRACFPVAAKPLRHTLPRRVLTRDGVTEINVDTPYLASLARGVHADVDIASYAILLDRAIADLQLTGEERHELAELATELGLDDQGRERAHREFLDGMIDAALEDGVVTEDELDQLCRAAALLELDANLVTRRTNPYRLVPEPIALEAGLVVCFTGAALDDFGNQIDRESVLEVEAQQHGLLPIDQFRKACGLVIAADTASESKKVREARRLGVPVASVADYRTALRTGRPVIATKAVSNGVALVCTECGASWMAMRRSSKPVCTSCRGGSTPRVSGPDESSVVISMKPVVSQQPPAIQTLECSQCNRTWERPRSRGRRPLRCPTCAATETASAHQD
;
A
#
# COMPACT_ATOMS: atom_id res chain seq x y z
N MET A 1 8.35 23.14 -33.78
CA MET A 1 7.16 23.41 -32.95
C MET A 1 7.22 22.62 -31.64
N ILE A 2 7.45 21.30 -31.67
CA ILE A 2 7.54 20.49 -30.44
C ILE A 2 8.80 20.78 -29.60
N GLY A 3 9.96 21.04 -30.22
CA GLY A 3 11.20 21.33 -29.51
C GLY A 3 11.15 22.59 -28.63
N ASN A 4 10.36 23.60 -29.03
CA ASN A 4 10.17 24.80 -28.21
C ASN A 4 9.33 24.54 -26.96
N GLU A 5 8.37 23.61 -27.04
CA GLU A 5 7.56 23.23 -25.88
C GLU A 5 8.40 22.42 -24.86
N PHE A 6 9.33 21.59 -25.33
CA PHE A 6 10.27 20.90 -24.45
C PHE A 6 11.27 21.86 -23.78
N GLY A 7 11.78 22.85 -24.52
CA GLY A 7 12.63 23.89 -23.94
C GLY A 7 11.93 24.71 -22.84
N ARG A 8 10.62 24.97 -22.98
CA ARG A 8 9.82 25.68 -21.96
C ARG A 8 9.73 24.96 -20.62
N VAL A 9 9.81 23.63 -20.62
CA VAL A 9 9.80 22.80 -19.41
C VAL A 9 11.20 22.34 -19.00
N ASN A 10 12.24 23.01 -19.52
CA ASN A 10 13.64 22.76 -19.26
C ASN A 10 14.09 21.33 -19.63
N ILE A 11 13.55 20.80 -20.74
CA ILE A 11 13.94 19.52 -21.34
C ILE A 11 14.69 19.80 -22.64
N GLU A 12 15.99 19.48 -22.64
CA GLU A 12 16.84 19.45 -23.83
C GLU A 12 16.57 18.18 -24.63
N ILE A 13 16.44 18.29 -25.95
CA ILE A 13 16.24 17.12 -26.83
C ILE A 13 17.34 17.06 -27.87
N ASP A 14 18.04 15.93 -27.90
CA ASP A 14 18.82 15.45 -29.03
C ASP A 14 17.93 14.57 -29.92
N TRP A 15 17.67 15.04 -31.14
CA TRP A 15 16.75 14.37 -32.08
C TRP A 15 17.33 13.10 -32.71
N GLY A 16 18.63 12.85 -32.52
CA GLY A 16 19.30 11.69 -33.09
C GLY A 16 19.21 11.63 -34.61
N THR A 17 19.18 10.41 -35.16
CA THR A 17 19.06 10.16 -36.61
C THR A 17 18.18 8.94 -36.84
N GLY A 18 16.98 9.17 -37.36
CA GLY A 18 15.97 8.13 -37.59
C GLY A 18 16.15 7.34 -38.89
N LEU A 19 15.43 6.22 -38.97
CA LEU A 19 15.32 5.36 -40.14
C LEU A 19 13.95 5.57 -40.82
N ASP A 20 13.94 5.64 -42.14
CA ASP A 20 12.75 5.91 -42.94
C ASP A 20 12.34 4.67 -43.74
N THR A 21 11.35 3.94 -43.23
CA THR A 21 10.81 2.73 -43.86
C THR A 21 10.06 3.01 -45.15
N LEU A 22 9.45 4.19 -45.32
CA LEU A 22 8.81 4.57 -46.58
C LEU A 22 9.86 4.75 -47.69
N ARG A 23 11.00 5.34 -47.35
CA ARG A 23 12.12 5.46 -48.30
C ARG A 23 12.72 4.10 -48.63
N ALA A 24 12.77 3.17 -47.67
CA ALA A 24 13.31 1.83 -47.88
C ALA A 24 12.42 0.95 -48.75
N THR A 25 11.10 1.03 -48.59
CA THR A 25 10.14 0.22 -49.36
C THR A 25 9.63 0.91 -50.63
N GLY A 26 9.69 2.24 -50.69
CA GLY A 26 9.23 3.03 -51.83
C GLY A 26 7.70 3.07 -52.00
N CYS A 27 6.94 2.48 -51.10
CA CYS A 27 5.49 2.34 -51.21
C CYS A 27 4.76 2.60 -49.88
N LYS A 28 3.45 2.88 -49.96
CA LYS A 28 2.64 3.19 -48.76
C LYS A 28 2.60 1.99 -47.80
N LEU A 29 2.48 2.27 -46.51
CA LEU A 29 2.53 1.27 -45.43
C LEU A 29 1.65 0.03 -45.70
N ALA A 30 0.41 0.19 -46.14
CA ALA A 30 -0.47 -0.96 -46.41
C ALA A 30 0.05 -1.89 -47.54
N VAL A 31 0.67 -1.31 -48.56
CA VAL A 31 1.26 -2.06 -49.68
C VAL A 31 2.53 -2.76 -49.23
N ALA A 32 3.40 -2.06 -48.51
CA ALA A 32 4.61 -2.64 -47.92
C ALA A 32 4.26 -3.78 -46.95
N CYS A 33 3.30 -3.58 -46.04
CA CYS A 33 2.89 -4.62 -45.11
C CYS A 33 2.37 -5.88 -45.84
N ALA A 34 1.60 -5.73 -46.92
CA ALA A 34 1.14 -6.87 -47.71
C ALA A 34 2.29 -7.63 -48.39
N GLU A 35 3.27 -6.91 -48.94
CA GLU A 35 4.44 -7.49 -49.61
C GLU A 35 5.34 -8.29 -48.66
N TYR A 36 5.51 -7.80 -47.42
CA TYR A 36 6.31 -8.45 -46.37
C TYR A 36 5.49 -9.37 -45.46
N GLY A 37 4.24 -9.69 -45.81
CA GLY A 37 3.39 -10.63 -45.06
C GLY A 37 2.98 -10.14 -43.66
N ILE A 38 2.98 -8.84 -43.42
CA ILE A 38 2.60 -8.21 -42.15
C ILE A 38 1.10 -7.88 -42.18
N VAL A 39 0.33 -8.48 -41.27
CA VAL A 39 -1.10 -8.19 -41.13
C VAL A 39 -1.30 -6.79 -40.51
N LEU A 40 -2.02 -5.93 -41.22
CA LEU A 40 -2.37 -4.57 -40.80
C LEU A 40 -3.82 -4.52 -40.30
N ASP A 41 -4.07 -5.08 -39.11
CA ASP A 41 -5.39 -5.02 -38.47
C ASP A 41 -5.60 -3.63 -37.83
N GLY A 42 -6.65 -2.93 -38.24
CA GLY A 42 -6.98 -1.60 -37.69
C GLY A 42 -6.28 -0.42 -38.36
N ALA A 43 -6.03 -0.51 -39.66
CA ALA A 43 -5.48 0.58 -40.50
C ALA A 43 -6.18 1.94 -40.23
N HIS A 44 -5.40 3.03 -40.29
CA HIS A 44 -5.80 4.42 -39.98
C HIS A 44 -5.93 4.73 -38.49
N ARG A 45 -5.40 3.87 -37.63
CA ARG A 45 -5.22 4.15 -36.19
C ARG A 45 -3.73 4.21 -35.88
N ALA A 46 -3.30 5.33 -35.29
CA ALA A 46 -1.90 5.65 -35.06
C ALA A 46 -1.11 4.54 -34.34
N LEU A 47 -1.71 3.85 -33.37
CA LEU A 47 -1.06 2.74 -32.66
C LEU A 47 -0.82 1.52 -33.56
N PHE A 48 -1.81 1.15 -34.36
CA PHE A 48 -1.74 -0.02 -35.25
C PHE A 48 -0.77 0.26 -36.40
N ASP A 49 -0.81 1.47 -36.96
CA ASP A 49 0.12 1.93 -37.99
C ASP A 49 1.56 1.97 -37.44
N ALA A 50 1.77 2.43 -36.19
CA ALA A 50 3.08 2.44 -35.54
C ALA A 50 3.63 1.02 -35.29
N ARG A 51 2.79 0.09 -34.82
CA ARG A 51 3.18 -1.32 -34.62
C ARG A 51 3.53 -2.01 -35.92
N ALA A 52 2.72 -1.81 -36.97
CA ALA A 52 2.98 -2.36 -38.29
C ALA A 52 4.25 -1.77 -38.90
N THR A 53 4.49 -0.46 -38.73
CA THR A 53 5.73 0.20 -39.15
C THR A 53 6.95 -0.35 -38.41
N GLY A 54 6.84 -0.64 -37.10
CA GLY A 54 7.91 -1.28 -36.34
C GLY A 54 8.24 -2.70 -36.82
N ARG A 55 7.23 -3.51 -37.13
CA ARG A 55 7.43 -4.83 -37.75
C ARG A 55 8.06 -4.71 -39.13
N LEU A 56 7.63 -3.74 -39.94
CA LEU A 56 8.19 -3.46 -41.26
C LEU A 56 9.66 -3.02 -41.17
N LEU A 57 10.01 -2.21 -40.17
CA LEU A 57 11.41 -1.81 -39.91
C LEU A 57 12.32 -3.02 -39.71
N PHE A 58 11.87 -4.03 -38.96
CA PHE A 58 12.63 -5.27 -38.80
C PHE A 58 12.71 -6.08 -40.10
N ALA A 59 11.63 -6.12 -40.88
CA ALA A 59 11.59 -6.83 -42.16
C ALA A 59 12.50 -6.20 -43.23
N VAL A 60 12.77 -4.89 -43.12
CA VAL A 60 13.62 -4.14 -44.07
C VAL A 60 14.94 -3.66 -43.44
N ALA A 61 15.35 -4.25 -42.31
CA ALA A 61 16.53 -3.81 -41.56
C ALA A 61 17.79 -3.78 -42.42
N ASP A 62 17.96 -4.79 -43.28
CA ASP A 62 19.12 -4.93 -44.17
C ASP A 62 19.20 -3.86 -45.27
N ALA A 63 18.10 -3.15 -45.54
CA ALA A 63 18.08 -2.03 -46.49
C ALA A 63 18.73 -0.76 -45.92
N PHE A 64 19.05 -0.73 -44.62
CA PHE A 64 19.67 0.42 -43.95
C PHE A 64 21.14 0.16 -43.66
N SER A 65 22.02 0.89 -44.36
CA SER A 65 23.47 0.87 -44.13
C SER A 65 23.98 2.04 -43.28
N ARG A 66 23.09 2.98 -42.92
CA ARG A 66 23.43 4.17 -42.14
C ARG A 66 23.20 3.90 -40.65
N ALA A 67 24.15 4.32 -39.83
CA ALA A 67 24.00 4.30 -38.37
C ALA A 67 22.78 5.15 -37.97
N CYS A 68 21.91 4.59 -37.14
CA CYS A 68 20.82 5.31 -36.49
C CYS A 68 21.19 5.66 -35.06
N PHE A 69 20.77 6.84 -34.63
CA PHE A 69 20.94 7.28 -33.24
C PHE A 69 19.55 7.55 -32.66
N PRO A 70 19.21 6.98 -31.50
CA PRO A 70 17.92 7.21 -30.89
C PRO A 70 17.80 8.68 -30.45
N VAL A 71 16.56 9.16 -30.42
CA VAL A 71 16.25 10.44 -29.77
C VAL A 71 16.56 10.34 -28.26
N ALA A 72 17.20 11.35 -27.70
CA ALA A 72 17.47 11.47 -26.28
C ALA A 72 16.93 12.80 -25.75
N ALA A 73 16.38 12.80 -24.53
CA ALA A 73 15.89 14.01 -23.88
C ALA A 73 16.43 14.11 -22.45
N LYS A 74 16.77 15.31 -21.98
CA LYS A 74 17.42 15.55 -20.68
C LYS A 74 16.86 16.80 -19.99
N PRO A 75 16.41 16.72 -18.73
CA PRO A 75 16.14 15.50 -17.98
C PRO A 75 14.91 14.80 -18.57
N LEU A 76 15.04 13.52 -18.88
CA LEU A 76 13.88 12.69 -19.16
C LEU A 76 13.22 12.38 -17.82
N ARG A 77 12.23 13.20 -17.44
CA ARG A 77 11.30 12.80 -16.38
C ARG A 77 10.50 11.63 -16.96
N HIS A 78 10.97 10.41 -16.75
CA HIS A 78 10.22 9.20 -17.08
C HIS A 78 8.99 9.16 -16.17
N THR A 79 7.92 9.86 -16.56
CA THR A 79 6.60 9.68 -15.95
C THR A 79 6.14 8.25 -16.22
N LEU A 80 5.60 7.61 -15.18
CA LEU A 80 4.74 6.42 -15.18
C LEU A 80 3.66 6.46 -16.29
N PRO A 81 3.03 5.32 -16.66
CA PRO A 81 2.12 5.24 -17.80
C PRO A 81 1.07 6.35 -17.75
N ARG A 82 1.08 7.22 -18.76
CA ARG A 82 0.03 8.22 -18.93
C ARG A 82 -1.24 7.49 -19.38
N ARG A 83 -2.36 7.72 -18.69
CA ARG A 83 -3.68 7.49 -19.28
C ARG A 83 -3.79 8.38 -20.51
N VAL A 84 -3.81 7.75 -21.69
CA VAL A 84 -4.04 8.46 -22.95
C VAL A 84 -5.53 8.40 -23.21
N LEU A 85 -6.18 9.56 -23.24
CA LEU A 85 -7.55 9.65 -23.71
C LEU A 85 -7.55 9.36 -25.21
N THR A 86 -8.07 8.21 -25.60
CA THR A 86 -8.25 7.86 -27.00
C THR A 86 -9.68 8.14 -27.43
N ARG A 87 -9.93 8.17 -28.75
CA ARG A 87 -11.26 8.42 -29.33
C ARG A 87 -12.29 7.35 -28.92
N ASP A 88 -11.83 6.18 -28.49
CA ASP A 88 -12.66 5.03 -28.08
C ASP A 88 -12.76 4.88 -26.54
N GLY A 89 -12.20 5.82 -25.76
CA GLY A 89 -12.19 5.80 -24.29
C GLY A 89 -10.78 5.88 -23.67
N VAL A 90 -10.72 5.74 -22.34
CA VAL A 90 -9.46 5.64 -21.58
C VAL A 90 -8.85 4.28 -21.87
N THR A 91 -7.69 4.27 -22.52
CA THR A 91 -6.95 3.04 -22.79
C THR A 91 -5.64 3.09 -22.02
N GLU A 92 -5.46 2.15 -21.10
CA GLU A 92 -4.16 1.88 -20.52
C GLU A 92 -3.28 1.26 -21.61
N ILE A 93 -2.21 1.96 -21.98
CA ILE A 93 -1.18 1.38 -22.84
C ILE A 93 -0.30 0.54 -21.93
N ASN A 94 -0.69 -0.71 -21.73
CA ASN A 94 0.19 -1.69 -21.12
C ASN A 94 1.18 -2.14 -22.20
N VAL A 95 2.39 -1.58 -22.16
CA VAL A 95 3.52 -2.26 -22.82
C VAL A 95 3.80 -3.45 -21.93
N ASP A 96 3.75 -4.68 -22.45
CA ASP A 96 4.12 -5.92 -21.74
C ASP A 96 5.62 -5.87 -21.37
N THR A 97 5.93 -4.99 -20.43
CA THR A 97 7.19 -4.84 -19.74
C THR A 97 6.84 -5.22 -18.30
N PRO A 98 7.52 -6.19 -17.70
CA PRO A 98 7.29 -6.54 -16.31
C PRO A 98 7.25 -5.27 -15.45
N TYR A 99 6.23 -5.14 -14.62
CA TYR A 99 5.94 -3.99 -13.74
C TYR A 99 7.22 -3.41 -13.09
N LEU A 100 8.17 -4.26 -12.71
CA LEU A 100 9.47 -3.91 -12.11
C LEU A 100 10.48 -3.21 -13.05
N ALA A 101 10.52 -3.55 -14.34
CA ALA A 101 11.36 -2.83 -15.30
C ALA A 101 10.80 -1.43 -15.64
N SER A 102 9.52 -1.19 -15.32
CA SER A 102 8.91 0.14 -15.36
C SER A 102 9.25 1.00 -14.15
N LEU A 103 9.35 0.37 -12.96
CA LEU A 103 9.69 1.00 -11.69
C LEU A 103 11.18 1.35 -11.59
N ALA A 104 12.06 0.53 -12.17
CA ALA A 104 13.52 0.75 -12.16
C ALA A 104 14.00 1.97 -12.97
N ARG A 105 13.15 2.59 -13.82
CA ARG A 105 13.55 3.68 -14.73
C ARG A 105 13.53 5.09 -14.12
N GLY A 106 12.91 5.28 -12.96
CA GLY A 106 12.90 6.55 -12.22
C GLY A 106 13.96 6.63 -11.12
N VAL A 107 14.64 5.52 -10.85
CA VAL A 107 15.64 5.40 -9.80
C VAL A 107 16.99 5.78 -10.40
N HIS A 108 17.52 6.96 -10.05
CA HIS A 108 18.96 7.20 -10.12
C HIS A 108 19.61 6.56 -8.90
N ALA A 109 19.69 5.25 -8.94
CA ALA A 109 20.74 4.54 -8.25
C ALA A 109 21.85 4.31 -9.26
N ASP A 110 23.11 4.33 -8.81
CA ASP A 110 24.14 3.58 -9.51
C ASP A 110 23.58 2.21 -9.89
N VAL A 111 23.94 1.72 -11.08
CA VAL A 111 23.43 0.48 -11.72
C VAL A 111 23.39 -0.73 -10.76
N ASP A 112 24.12 -0.64 -9.66
CA ASP A 112 24.28 -1.60 -8.58
C ASP A 112 23.04 -1.76 -7.65
N ILE A 113 22.18 -0.76 -7.40
CA ILE A 113 21.10 -0.90 -6.38
C ILE A 113 19.81 -1.55 -6.93
N ALA A 114 19.62 -1.60 -8.25
CA ALA A 114 18.40 -2.17 -8.85
C ALA A 114 18.21 -3.67 -8.51
N SER A 115 19.30 -4.43 -8.48
CA SER A 115 19.29 -5.85 -8.08
C SER A 115 18.86 -6.04 -6.62
N TYR A 116 19.29 -5.13 -5.74
CA TYR A 116 18.89 -5.13 -4.33
C TYR A 116 17.38 -4.88 -4.17
N ALA A 117 16.84 -3.89 -4.87
CA ALA A 117 15.41 -3.57 -4.83
C ALA A 117 14.54 -4.74 -5.35
N ILE A 118 14.99 -5.47 -6.37
CA ILE A 118 14.28 -6.65 -6.89
C ILE A 118 14.26 -7.78 -5.86
N LEU A 119 15.38 -8.06 -5.19
CA LEU A 119 15.42 -9.07 -4.13
C LEU A 119 14.53 -8.66 -2.95
N LEU A 120 14.53 -7.38 -2.59
CA LEU A 120 13.70 -6.81 -1.53
C LEU A 120 12.20 -6.96 -1.83
N ASP A 121 11.78 -6.69 -3.07
CA ASP A 121 10.39 -6.86 -3.52
C ASP A 121 9.91 -8.31 -3.34
N ARG A 122 10.72 -9.27 -3.80
CA ARG A 122 10.41 -10.70 -3.65
C ARG A 122 10.33 -11.12 -2.18
N ALA A 123 11.27 -10.66 -1.37
CA ALA A 123 11.42 -11.07 0.03
C ALA A 123 10.35 -10.48 0.96
N ILE A 124 9.64 -9.42 0.55
CA ILE A 124 8.60 -8.76 1.37
C ILE A 124 7.18 -9.06 0.87
N ALA A 125 7.05 -9.73 -0.30
CA ALA A 125 5.78 -9.97 -0.96
C ALA A 125 4.73 -10.69 -0.07
N ASP A 126 5.15 -11.60 0.81
CA ASP A 126 4.28 -12.33 1.75
C ASP A 126 4.17 -11.67 3.14
N LEU A 127 4.79 -10.50 3.32
CA LEU A 127 4.92 -9.77 4.58
C LEU A 127 5.55 -10.61 5.70
N GLN A 128 6.48 -11.47 5.33
CA GLN A 128 7.35 -12.22 6.21
C GLN A 128 8.78 -12.11 5.69
N LEU A 129 9.72 -11.76 6.56
CA LEU A 129 11.13 -11.67 6.16
C LEU A 129 11.96 -12.62 7.02
N THR A 130 12.18 -13.82 6.48
CA THR A 130 12.83 -14.95 7.16
C THR A 130 14.31 -14.68 7.43
N GLY A 131 14.92 -15.51 8.29
CA GLY A 131 16.37 -15.41 8.56
C GLY A 131 17.23 -15.64 7.32
N GLU A 132 16.81 -16.55 6.44
CA GLU A 132 17.49 -16.85 5.17
C GLU A 132 17.39 -15.65 4.21
N GLU A 133 16.20 -15.08 4.02
CA GLU A 133 16.03 -13.89 3.15
C GLU A 133 16.78 -12.66 3.68
N ARG A 134 16.84 -12.47 5.01
CA ARG A 134 17.66 -11.42 5.62
C ARG A 134 19.14 -11.63 5.34
N HIS A 135 19.59 -12.88 5.34
CA HIS A 135 20.97 -13.22 5.02
C HIS A 135 21.26 -12.97 3.53
N GLU A 136 20.40 -13.44 2.62
CA GLU A 136 20.52 -13.18 1.17
C GLU A 136 20.56 -11.66 0.88
N LEU A 137 19.69 -10.87 1.51
CA LEU A 137 19.69 -9.41 1.37
C LEU A 137 20.98 -8.78 1.92
N ALA A 138 21.52 -9.29 3.03
CA ALA A 138 22.76 -8.77 3.62
C ALA A 138 24.00 -9.12 2.77
N GLU A 139 24.04 -10.33 2.20
CA GLU A 139 25.09 -10.75 1.27
C GLU A 139 25.06 -9.90 0.00
N LEU A 140 23.90 -9.76 -0.64
CA LEU A 140 23.76 -8.92 -1.83
C LEU A 140 24.10 -7.45 -1.53
N ALA A 141 23.68 -6.92 -0.38
CA ALA A 141 24.09 -5.57 0.02
C ALA A 141 25.61 -5.43 0.13
N THR A 142 26.29 -6.44 0.67
CA THR A 142 27.75 -6.47 0.79
C THR A 142 28.43 -6.54 -0.58
N GLU A 143 27.94 -7.38 -1.49
CA GLU A 143 28.43 -7.50 -2.87
C GLU A 143 28.32 -6.18 -3.64
N LEU A 144 27.23 -5.45 -3.41
CA LEU A 144 26.96 -4.14 -4.03
C LEU A 144 27.66 -2.98 -3.30
N GLY A 145 28.42 -3.24 -2.23
CA GLY A 145 29.11 -2.22 -1.45
C GLY A 145 28.18 -1.27 -0.68
N LEU A 146 26.95 -1.70 -0.37
CA LEU A 146 25.98 -0.92 0.39
C LEU A 146 26.32 -0.96 1.88
N ASP A 147 26.66 0.20 2.43
CA ASP A 147 26.73 0.39 3.87
C ASP A 147 25.33 0.51 4.49
N ASP A 148 25.25 0.62 5.83
CA ASP A 148 23.98 0.68 6.54
C ASP A 148 23.11 1.88 6.09
N GLN A 149 23.73 3.01 5.72
CA GLN A 149 23.00 4.18 5.20
C GLN A 149 22.45 3.92 3.80
N GLY A 150 23.23 3.26 2.93
CA GLY A 150 22.80 2.83 1.60
C GLY A 150 21.62 1.86 1.66
N ARG A 151 21.66 0.91 2.60
CA ARG A 151 20.56 -0.04 2.85
C ARG A 151 19.31 0.65 3.37
N GLU A 152 19.43 1.53 4.37
CA GLU A 152 18.30 2.30 4.89
C GLU A 152 17.68 3.18 3.80
N ARG A 153 18.50 3.80 2.94
CA ARG A 153 18.02 4.58 1.79
C ARG A 153 17.25 3.71 0.80
N ALA A 154 17.78 2.55 0.44
CA ALA A 154 17.09 1.61 -0.46
C ALA A 154 15.76 1.12 0.13
N HIS A 155 15.73 0.80 1.43
CA HIS A 155 14.50 0.46 2.14
C HIS A 155 13.48 1.60 2.09
N ARG A 156 13.93 2.85 2.32
CA ARG A 156 13.06 4.03 2.29
C ARG A 156 12.48 4.28 0.90
N GLU A 157 13.32 4.22 -0.13
CA GLU A 157 12.89 4.39 -1.52
C GLU A 157 11.89 3.30 -1.93
N PHE A 158 12.13 2.06 -1.53
CA PHE A 158 11.18 0.96 -1.74
C PHE A 158 9.84 1.21 -1.02
N LEU A 159 9.89 1.61 0.26
CA LEU A 159 8.68 1.94 1.02
C LEU A 159 7.90 3.11 0.42
N ASP A 160 8.60 4.17 -0.01
CA ASP A 160 8.00 5.31 -0.66
C ASP A 160 7.29 4.91 -1.96
N GLY A 161 7.88 3.99 -2.74
CA GLY A 161 7.24 3.42 -3.93
C GLY A 161 5.94 2.67 -3.63
N MET A 162 5.90 1.88 -2.55
CA MET A 162 4.65 1.21 -2.14
C MET A 162 3.59 2.21 -1.66
N ILE A 163 4.01 3.25 -0.92
CA ILE A 163 3.09 4.32 -0.49
C ILE A 163 2.54 5.07 -1.71
N ASP A 164 3.38 5.39 -2.70
CA ASP A 164 2.96 6.07 -3.93
C ASP A 164 1.92 5.25 -4.70
N ALA A 165 2.12 3.93 -4.81
CA ALA A 165 1.17 3.01 -5.44
C ALA A 165 -0.17 2.98 -4.69
N ALA A 166 -0.14 2.90 -3.35
CA ALA A 166 -1.35 2.92 -2.53
C ALA A 166 -2.09 4.27 -2.54
N LEU A 167 -1.45 5.36 -2.98
CA LEU A 167 -2.06 6.69 -3.09
C LEU A 167 -2.60 7.00 -4.49
N GLU A 168 -2.39 6.12 -5.47
CA GLU A 168 -2.67 6.39 -6.88
C GLU A 168 -4.16 6.64 -7.17
N ASP A 169 -5.06 5.95 -6.46
CA ASP A 169 -6.51 6.11 -6.61
C ASP A 169 -7.11 7.15 -5.64
N GLY A 170 -6.29 7.75 -4.78
CA GLY A 170 -6.70 8.74 -3.79
C GLY A 170 -7.47 8.17 -2.59
N VAL A 171 -7.46 6.85 -2.38
CA VAL A 171 -8.11 6.18 -1.24
C VAL A 171 -7.14 5.18 -0.64
N VAL A 172 -6.93 5.23 0.68
CA VAL A 172 -6.12 4.22 1.37
C VAL A 172 -7.00 3.39 2.29
N THR A 173 -7.17 2.12 1.94
CA THR A 173 -7.95 1.15 2.71
C THR A 173 -7.26 0.77 4.03
N GLU A 174 -7.99 0.12 4.94
CA GLU A 174 -7.40 -0.41 6.17
C GLU A 174 -6.39 -1.52 5.89
N ASP A 175 -6.67 -2.39 4.92
CA ASP A 175 -5.78 -3.47 4.51
C ASP A 175 -4.48 -2.93 3.91
N GLU A 176 -4.53 -1.93 3.03
CA GLU A 176 -3.32 -1.31 2.47
C GLU A 176 -2.47 -0.64 3.54
N LEU A 177 -3.09 0.08 4.49
CA LEU A 177 -2.34 0.67 5.58
C LEU A 177 -1.67 -0.41 6.44
N ASP A 178 -2.37 -1.50 6.74
CA ASP A 178 -1.83 -2.63 7.50
C ASP A 178 -0.62 -3.23 6.79
N GLN A 179 -0.70 -3.45 5.49
CA GLN A 179 0.40 -3.95 4.67
C GLN A 179 1.59 -2.98 4.68
N LEU A 180 1.36 -1.68 4.45
CA LEU A 180 2.41 -0.66 4.47
C LEU A 180 3.09 -0.54 5.84
N CYS A 181 2.32 -0.59 6.93
CA CYS A 181 2.87 -0.53 8.29
C CYS A 181 3.69 -1.79 8.61
N ARG A 182 3.24 -2.96 8.17
CA ARG A 182 3.96 -4.23 8.31
C ARG A 182 5.26 -4.22 7.51
N ALA A 183 5.22 -3.74 6.27
CA ALA A 183 6.42 -3.61 5.44
C ALA A 183 7.42 -2.62 6.04
N ALA A 184 6.97 -1.46 6.54
CA ALA A 184 7.83 -0.52 7.26
C ALA A 184 8.51 -1.18 8.48
N ALA A 185 7.78 -2.01 9.24
CA ALA A 185 8.36 -2.73 10.37
C ALA A 185 9.36 -3.82 9.95
N LEU A 186 9.12 -4.54 8.84
CA LEU A 186 10.05 -5.53 8.29
C LEU A 186 11.37 -4.90 7.84
N LEU A 187 11.27 -3.70 7.25
CA LEU A 187 12.38 -2.87 6.75
C LEU A 187 13.08 -2.04 7.85
N GLU A 188 12.62 -2.15 9.10
CA GLU A 188 13.16 -1.41 10.25
C GLU A 188 13.02 0.13 10.12
N LEU A 189 12.00 0.57 9.40
CA LEU A 189 11.67 1.98 9.17
C LEU A 189 10.60 2.49 10.15
N ASP A 190 10.63 3.79 10.44
CA ASP A 190 9.59 4.42 11.26
C ASP A 190 8.24 4.43 10.53
N ALA A 191 7.21 3.86 11.17
CA ALA A 191 5.82 3.87 10.70
C ALA A 191 5.26 5.29 10.46
N ASN A 192 5.90 6.33 11.01
CA ASN A 192 5.59 7.72 10.69
C ASN A 192 5.77 8.02 9.19
N LEU A 193 6.68 7.35 8.47
CA LEU A 193 6.84 7.51 7.02
C LEU A 193 5.56 7.13 6.26
N VAL A 194 4.89 6.05 6.69
CA VAL A 194 3.61 5.60 6.12
C VAL A 194 2.47 6.53 6.56
N THR A 195 2.30 6.70 7.87
CA THR A 195 1.12 7.40 8.41
C THR A 195 1.07 8.87 8.01
N ARG A 196 2.22 9.54 7.91
CA ARG A 196 2.30 10.94 7.43
C ARG A 196 1.66 11.11 6.06
N ARG A 197 1.97 10.22 5.12
CA ARG A 197 1.53 10.33 3.72
C ARG A 197 0.11 9.80 3.50
N THR A 198 -0.29 8.79 4.27
CA THR A 198 -1.58 8.12 4.13
C THR A 198 -2.70 8.74 4.96
N ASN A 199 -2.40 9.39 6.10
CA ASN A 199 -3.41 9.98 6.98
C ASN A 199 -4.41 10.90 6.26
N PRO A 200 -3.99 11.84 5.38
CA PRO A 200 -4.93 12.74 4.68
C PRO A 200 -6.03 12.01 3.90
N TYR A 201 -5.75 10.81 3.41
CA TYR A 201 -6.66 9.99 2.60
C TYR A 201 -7.53 9.05 3.45
N ARG A 202 -7.37 9.10 4.78
CA ARG A 202 -8.02 8.22 5.75
C ARG A 202 -8.75 8.97 6.87
N LEU A 203 -8.76 10.30 6.81
CA LEU A 203 -9.44 11.13 7.80
C LEU A 203 -10.95 11.04 7.58
N VAL A 204 -11.66 10.55 8.58
CA VAL A 204 -13.12 10.52 8.59
C VAL A 204 -13.64 11.71 9.38
N PRO A 205 -14.56 12.53 8.82
CA PRO A 205 -15.23 13.58 9.58
C PRO A 205 -16.13 12.98 10.67
N GLU A 206 -16.06 13.53 11.88
CA GLU A 206 -16.85 13.11 13.04
C GLU A 206 -17.38 14.35 13.78
N PRO A 207 -18.71 14.50 13.94
CA PRO A 207 -19.27 15.57 14.74
C PRO A 207 -19.07 15.28 16.23
N ILE A 208 -18.44 16.22 16.95
CA ILE A 208 -18.19 16.11 18.39
C ILE A 208 -18.97 17.20 19.13
N ALA A 209 -19.80 16.81 20.09
CA ALA A 209 -20.48 17.75 20.96
C ALA A 209 -19.50 18.32 22.01
N LEU A 210 -19.47 19.65 22.16
CA LEU A 210 -18.65 20.34 23.16
C LEU A 210 -19.39 20.39 24.51
N GLU A 211 -19.56 19.23 25.13
CA GLU A 211 -20.26 19.09 26.42
C GLU A 211 -19.35 19.41 27.61
N ALA A 212 -19.95 19.90 28.70
CA ALA A 212 -19.23 20.15 29.94
C ALA A 212 -18.54 18.86 30.44
N GLY A 213 -17.28 18.98 30.84
CA GLY A 213 -16.43 17.87 31.24
C GLY A 213 -15.57 17.27 30.11
N LEU A 214 -15.78 17.65 28.85
CA LEU A 214 -14.93 17.19 27.74
C LEU A 214 -13.49 17.71 27.91
N VAL A 215 -12.53 16.79 27.91
CA VAL A 215 -11.10 17.10 28.03
C VAL A 215 -10.52 17.49 26.68
N VAL A 216 -10.04 18.73 26.56
CA VAL A 216 -9.52 19.29 25.30
C VAL A 216 -8.04 19.64 25.38
N CYS A 217 -7.28 19.46 24.31
CA CYS A 217 -5.87 19.84 24.26
C CYS A 217 -5.58 20.75 23.07
N PHE A 218 -4.98 21.91 23.31
CA PHE A 218 -4.63 22.86 22.26
C PHE A 218 -3.21 22.61 21.71
N THR A 219 -3.04 22.81 20.40
CA THR A 219 -1.75 22.69 19.72
C THR A 219 -1.60 23.66 18.54
N GLY A 220 -0.36 24.08 18.28
CA GLY A 220 -0.06 25.11 17.29
C GLY A 220 -0.27 26.54 17.81
N ALA A 221 0.11 27.51 16.97
CA ALA A 221 -0.17 28.93 17.19
C ALA A 221 -1.52 29.24 16.54
N ALA A 222 -2.55 29.41 17.36
CA ALA A 222 -3.87 29.79 16.90
C ALA A 222 -3.83 31.23 16.35
N LEU A 223 -4.53 31.47 15.24
CA LEU A 223 -4.68 32.79 14.65
C LEU A 223 -6.16 33.19 14.69
N ASP A 224 -6.43 34.49 14.82
CA ASP A 224 -7.76 35.05 14.61
C ASP A 224 -8.06 35.29 13.12
N ASP A 225 -9.27 35.76 12.82
CA ASP A 225 -9.70 36.06 11.44
C ASP A 225 -8.85 37.16 10.75
N PHE A 226 -8.05 37.90 11.52
CA PHE A 226 -7.16 38.96 11.05
C PHE A 226 -5.69 38.52 10.99
N GLY A 227 -5.40 37.26 11.31
CA GLY A 227 -4.04 36.69 11.31
C GLY A 227 -3.22 37.01 12.56
N ASN A 228 -3.81 37.58 13.61
CA ASN A 228 -3.12 37.82 14.88
C ASN A 228 -3.10 36.54 15.72
N GLN A 229 -2.01 36.33 16.43
CA GLN A 229 -1.88 35.17 17.31
C GLN A 229 -2.81 35.28 18.52
N ILE A 230 -3.61 34.24 18.74
CA ILE A 230 -4.45 34.09 19.92
C ILE A 230 -3.61 33.39 20.99
N ASP A 231 -3.51 34.02 22.16
CA ASP A 231 -2.82 33.42 23.29
C ASP A 231 -3.59 32.21 23.85
N ARG A 232 -2.86 31.13 24.11
CA ARG A 232 -3.48 29.86 24.52
C ARG A 232 -4.01 29.95 25.95
N GLU A 233 -3.17 30.37 26.88
CA GLU A 233 -3.43 30.30 28.32
C GLU A 233 -4.45 31.35 28.76
N SER A 234 -4.34 32.57 28.23
CA SER A 234 -5.19 33.69 28.64
C SER A 234 -6.51 33.79 27.87
N VAL A 235 -6.60 33.21 26.67
CA VAL A 235 -7.81 33.28 25.83
C VAL A 235 -8.45 31.92 25.63
N LEU A 236 -7.76 30.99 24.95
CA LEU A 236 -8.39 29.73 24.52
C LEU A 236 -8.76 28.82 25.68
N GLU A 237 -7.88 28.67 26.67
CA GLU A 237 -8.13 27.83 27.84
C GLU A 237 -9.19 28.44 28.76
N VAL A 238 -9.20 29.77 28.90
CA VAL A 238 -10.23 30.49 29.66
C VAL A 238 -11.60 30.35 28.98
N GLU A 239 -11.68 30.53 27.66
CA GLU A 239 -12.92 30.34 26.88
C GLU A 239 -13.42 28.89 27.02
N ALA A 240 -12.52 27.90 26.92
CA ALA A 240 -12.86 26.49 27.13
C ALA A 240 -13.47 26.24 28.52
N GLN A 241 -12.84 26.77 29.57
CA GLN A 241 -13.30 26.61 30.96
C GLN A 241 -14.66 27.28 31.20
N GLN A 242 -14.90 28.46 30.62
CA GLN A 242 -16.20 29.15 30.73
C GLN A 242 -17.35 28.33 30.14
N HIS A 243 -17.07 27.54 29.11
CA HIS A 243 -18.02 26.60 28.50
C HIS A 243 -18.03 25.21 29.18
N GLY A 244 -17.34 25.04 30.31
CA GLY A 244 -17.31 23.81 31.09
C GLY A 244 -16.38 22.73 30.53
N LEU A 245 -15.55 23.04 29.53
CA LEU A 245 -14.53 22.13 29.00
C LEU A 245 -13.31 22.10 29.93
N LEU A 246 -12.54 21.02 29.85
CA LEU A 246 -11.36 20.80 30.68
C LEU A 246 -10.08 20.88 29.83
N PRO A 247 -9.48 22.07 29.65
CA PRO A 247 -8.24 22.20 28.90
C PRO A 247 -7.08 21.52 29.63
N ILE A 248 -6.23 20.86 28.84
CA ILE A 248 -5.00 20.22 29.32
C ILE A 248 -3.81 20.67 28.48
N ASP A 249 -2.71 20.99 29.16
CA ASP A 249 -1.48 21.40 28.47
C ASP A 249 -0.80 20.20 27.78
N GLN A 250 -0.61 19.09 28.51
CA GLN A 250 0.01 17.88 27.96
C GLN A 250 -1.02 16.88 27.47
N PHE A 251 -0.90 16.50 26.19
CA PHE A 251 -1.77 15.49 25.59
C PHE A 251 -1.64 14.15 26.33
N ARG A 252 -2.79 13.54 26.64
CA ARG A 252 -2.91 12.25 27.35
C ARG A 252 -4.10 11.46 26.82
N LYS A 253 -4.13 10.15 27.06
CA LYS A 253 -5.19 9.24 26.55
C LYS A 253 -6.62 9.62 26.95
N ALA A 254 -6.79 10.35 28.05
CA ALA A 254 -8.09 10.84 28.50
C ALA A 254 -8.60 12.07 27.71
N CYS A 255 -7.79 12.62 26.79
CA CYS A 255 -8.19 13.72 25.93
C CYS A 255 -9.26 13.25 24.95
N GLY A 256 -10.40 13.94 24.94
CA GLY A 256 -11.52 13.65 24.06
C GLY A 256 -11.46 14.41 22.72
N LEU A 257 -10.70 15.51 22.65
CA LEU A 257 -10.56 16.32 21.44
C LEU A 257 -9.24 17.10 21.44
N VAL A 258 -8.49 17.06 20.34
CA VAL A 258 -7.36 17.96 20.11
C VAL A 258 -7.78 19.10 19.20
N ILE A 259 -7.48 20.32 19.61
CA ILE A 259 -7.78 21.54 18.87
C ILE A 259 -6.47 22.07 18.31
N ALA A 260 -6.32 22.00 16.99
CA ALA A 260 -5.11 22.37 16.28
C ALA A 260 -5.30 23.65 15.46
N ALA A 261 -4.28 24.50 15.39
CA ALA A 261 -4.29 25.65 14.48
C ALA A 261 -4.44 25.21 13.01
N ASP A 262 -3.81 24.10 12.65
CA ASP A 262 -3.94 23.44 11.36
C ASP A 262 -4.16 21.94 11.61
N THR A 263 -5.22 21.37 11.05
CA THR A 263 -5.58 19.94 11.23
C THR A 263 -4.70 19.00 10.41
N ALA A 264 -4.00 19.53 9.39
CA ALA A 264 -2.94 18.85 8.65
C ALA A 264 -1.57 18.92 9.36
N SER A 265 -1.46 19.65 10.47
CA SER A 265 -0.21 19.80 11.22
C SER A 265 0.35 18.47 11.75
N GLU A 266 1.66 18.29 11.62
CA GLU A 266 2.39 17.13 12.15
C GLU A 266 2.96 17.35 13.57
N SER A 267 2.29 18.18 14.37
CA SER A 267 2.68 18.36 15.77
C SER A 267 2.68 17.00 16.48
N LYS A 268 3.57 16.82 17.48
CA LYS A 268 3.62 15.58 18.27
C LYS A 268 2.26 15.25 18.89
N LYS A 269 1.47 16.27 19.28
CA LYS A 269 0.12 16.11 19.84
C LYS A 269 -0.87 15.61 18.78
N VAL A 270 -0.84 16.15 17.55
CA VAL A 270 -1.72 15.68 16.46
C VAL A 270 -1.36 14.25 16.07
N ARG A 271 -0.08 13.93 15.87
CA ARG A 271 0.37 12.56 15.56
C ARG A 271 -0.08 11.55 16.61
N GLU A 272 0.11 11.88 17.89
CA GLU A 272 -0.31 11.02 18.98
C GLU A 272 -1.84 10.88 19.07
N ALA A 273 -2.59 11.96 18.87
CA ALA A 273 -4.04 11.94 18.83
C ALA A 273 -4.56 11.01 17.72
N ARG A 274 -4.03 11.15 16.50
CA ARG A 274 -4.36 10.26 15.37
C ARG A 274 -4.05 8.80 15.69
N ARG A 275 -2.87 8.53 16.26
CA ARG A 275 -2.46 7.16 16.66
C ARG A 275 -3.43 6.53 17.65
N LEU A 276 -3.97 7.31 18.57
CA LEU A 276 -4.91 6.84 19.59
C LEU A 276 -6.38 6.94 19.17
N GLY A 277 -6.67 7.42 17.95
CA GLY A 277 -8.04 7.65 17.49
C GLY A 277 -8.76 8.78 18.23
N VAL A 278 -8.03 9.74 18.80
CA VAL A 278 -8.61 10.97 19.36
C VAL A 278 -8.89 11.94 18.22
N PRO A 279 -10.11 12.50 18.12
CA PRO A 279 -10.47 13.42 17.06
C PRO A 279 -9.68 14.73 17.14
N VAL A 280 -9.43 15.34 15.98
CA VAL A 280 -8.70 16.61 15.83
C VAL A 280 -9.58 17.60 15.07
N ALA A 281 -9.83 18.76 15.66
CA ALA A 281 -10.59 19.86 15.05
C ALA A 281 -9.69 21.09 14.86
N SER A 282 -10.09 21.97 13.93
CA SER A 282 -9.41 23.26 13.79
C SER A 282 -9.84 24.23 14.90
N VAL A 283 -8.99 25.20 15.23
CA VAL A 283 -9.36 26.29 16.17
C VAL A 283 -10.57 27.07 15.64
N ALA A 284 -10.64 27.32 14.33
CA ALA A 284 -11.74 28.05 13.71
C ALA A 284 -13.09 27.31 13.85
N ASP A 285 -13.10 26.00 13.60
CA ASP A 285 -14.30 25.18 13.75
C ASP A 285 -14.72 25.07 15.22
N TYR A 286 -13.75 24.92 16.13
CA TYR A 286 -13.99 24.90 17.57
C TYR A 286 -14.68 26.19 18.05
N ARG A 287 -14.15 27.37 17.71
CA ARG A 287 -14.75 28.64 18.13
C ARG A 287 -16.12 28.88 17.50
N THR A 288 -16.31 28.44 16.25
CA THR A 288 -17.61 28.49 15.59
C THR A 288 -18.63 27.59 16.30
N ALA A 289 -18.22 26.38 16.70
CA ALA A 289 -19.05 25.46 17.47
C ALA A 289 -19.45 26.04 18.83
N LEU A 290 -18.50 26.65 19.56
CA LEU A 290 -18.80 27.33 20.84
C LEU A 290 -19.84 28.43 20.69
N ARG A 291 -19.70 29.30 19.68
CA ARG A 291 -20.63 30.43 19.44
C ARG A 291 -22.03 29.95 19.03
N THR A 292 -22.12 28.86 18.27
CA THR A 292 -23.38 28.39 17.69
C THR A 292 -24.07 27.32 18.52
N GLY A 293 -23.38 26.73 19.50
CA GLY A 293 -23.85 25.56 20.26
C GLY A 293 -24.00 24.29 19.41
N ARG A 294 -23.47 24.28 18.19
CA ARG A 294 -23.49 23.10 17.30
C ARG A 294 -22.28 22.22 17.55
N PRO A 295 -22.34 20.91 17.22
CA PRO A 295 -21.16 20.04 17.27
C PRO A 295 -20.03 20.58 16.40
N VAL A 296 -18.78 20.47 16.87
CA VAL A 296 -17.60 20.76 16.06
C VAL A 296 -17.36 19.60 15.10
N ILE A 297 -17.06 19.91 13.84
CA ILE A 297 -16.63 18.89 12.88
C ILE A 297 -15.14 18.64 13.12
N ALA A 298 -14.84 17.51 13.75
CA ALA A 298 -13.49 17.03 13.90
C ALA A 298 -13.20 16.00 12.82
N THR A 299 -11.93 15.64 12.67
CA THR A 299 -11.51 14.51 11.87
C THR A 299 -10.90 13.47 12.78
N LYS A 300 -11.02 12.19 12.45
CA LYS A 300 -10.38 11.09 13.17
C LYS A 300 -9.68 10.16 12.18
N ALA A 301 -8.52 9.65 12.57
CA ALA A 301 -7.88 8.56 11.84
C ALA A 301 -8.25 7.24 12.52
N VAL A 302 -8.56 6.22 11.73
CA VAL A 302 -8.72 4.87 12.25
C VAL A 302 -7.35 4.37 12.70
N SER A 303 -7.26 3.95 13.96
CA SER A 303 -6.03 3.40 14.53
C SER A 303 -5.93 1.92 14.17
N ASN A 304 -4.90 1.56 13.41
CA ASN A 304 -4.66 0.18 12.98
C ASN A 304 -3.74 -0.59 13.96
N GLY A 305 -3.37 0.02 15.08
CA GLY A 305 -2.42 -0.54 16.04
C GLY A 305 -0.97 -0.32 15.62
N VAL A 306 -0.10 -1.25 15.98
CA VAL A 306 1.35 -1.21 15.71
C VAL A 306 1.76 -2.51 15.05
N ALA A 307 2.45 -2.40 13.91
CA ALA A 307 3.06 -3.53 13.25
C ALA A 307 4.18 -4.13 14.12
N LEU A 308 4.16 -5.45 14.26
CA LEU A 308 5.19 -6.24 14.93
C LEU A 308 5.73 -7.29 13.97
N VAL A 309 7.01 -7.63 14.12
CA VAL A 309 7.71 -8.65 13.33
C VAL A 309 8.17 -9.74 14.28
N CYS A 310 7.89 -11.00 13.97
CA CYS A 310 8.28 -12.12 14.82
C CYS A 310 9.82 -12.23 14.88
N THR A 311 10.39 -12.28 16.08
CA THR A 311 11.84 -12.44 16.26
C THR A 311 12.37 -13.84 15.93
N GLU A 312 11.49 -14.79 15.59
CA GLU A 312 11.86 -16.19 15.30
C GLU A 312 11.69 -16.53 13.82
N CYS A 313 10.52 -16.25 13.23
CA CYS A 313 10.22 -16.61 11.83
C CYS A 313 10.17 -15.41 10.88
N GLY A 314 10.24 -14.17 11.38
CA GLY A 314 10.14 -12.97 10.54
C GLY A 314 8.73 -12.60 10.08
N ALA A 315 7.69 -13.37 10.43
CA ALA A 315 6.31 -13.04 10.09
C ALA A 315 5.84 -11.76 10.77
N SER A 316 5.17 -10.88 10.02
CA SER A 316 4.64 -9.61 10.56
C SER A 316 3.13 -9.67 10.82
N TRP A 317 2.64 -8.88 11.79
CA TRP A 317 1.20 -8.70 12.07
C TRP A 317 0.92 -7.36 12.77
N MET A 318 -0.34 -6.92 12.74
CA MET A 318 -0.80 -5.74 13.50
C MET A 318 -1.20 -6.10 14.93
N ALA A 319 -0.77 -5.31 15.92
CA ALA A 319 -1.07 -5.52 17.32
C ALA A 319 -1.52 -4.24 18.03
N MET A 320 -2.36 -4.36 19.06
CA MET A 320 -2.81 -3.19 19.84
C MET A 320 -1.71 -2.55 20.70
N ARG A 321 -0.63 -3.28 21.01
CA ARG A 321 0.44 -2.83 21.91
C ARG A 321 1.79 -3.22 21.35
N ARG A 322 2.78 -2.36 21.60
CA ARG A 322 4.18 -2.66 21.32
C ARG A 322 4.66 -3.83 22.19
N SER A 323 5.51 -4.66 21.62
CA SER A 323 6.29 -5.67 22.34
C SER A 323 7.75 -5.49 21.95
N SER A 324 8.67 -5.62 22.92
CA SER A 324 10.11 -5.58 22.66
C SER A 324 10.65 -6.90 22.14
N LYS A 325 9.96 -8.02 22.42
CA LYS A 325 10.28 -9.36 21.90
C LYS A 325 9.02 -10.02 21.33
N PRO A 326 8.51 -9.52 20.20
CA PRO A 326 7.33 -10.07 19.54
C PRO A 326 7.59 -11.48 19.00
N VAL A 327 6.78 -12.45 19.44
CA VAL A 327 6.74 -13.81 18.89
C VAL A 327 5.35 -14.05 18.31
N CYS A 328 5.22 -14.67 17.14
CA CYS A 328 3.92 -14.95 16.53
C CYS A 328 3.21 -16.12 17.23
N THR A 329 1.94 -16.37 16.92
CA THR A 329 1.17 -17.48 17.52
C THR A 329 1.74 -18.84 17.18
N SER A 330 2.25 -19.03 15.97
CA SER A 330 2.81 -20.30 15.49
C SER A 330 4.11 -20.64 16.25
N CYS A 331 5.01 -19.67 16.39
CA CYS A 331 6.25 -19.79 17.14
C CYS A 331 6.02 -20.00 18.65
N ARG A 332 5.03 -19.33 19.25
CA ARG A 332 4.68 -19.54 20.68
C ARG A 332 4.17 -20.95 20.99
N GLY A 333 3.53 -21.60 20.03
CA GLY A 333 2.90 -22.91 20.20
C GLY A 333 3.75 -24.10 19.75
N GLY A 334 4.89 -23.86 19.09
CA GLY A 334 5.75 -24.89 18.52
C GLY A 334 7.16 -24.83 19.10
N SER A 335 7.55 -25.85 19.85
CA SER A 335 8.96 -26.20 19.98
C SER A 335 9.51 -26.45 18.57
N THR A 336 10.58 -25.74 18.22
CA THR A 336 11.27 -25.78 16.93
C THR A 336 11.56 -27.20 16.42
N PRO A 337 11.36 -27.51 15.13
CA PRO A 337 12.27 -28.39 14.42
C PRO A 337 13.50 -27.55 14.07
N ARG A 338 14.65 -27.92 14.63
CA ARG A 338 15.95 -27.40 14.18
C ARG A 338 16.11 -27.65 12.68
N VAL A 339 16.53 -26.62 11.96
CA VAL A 339 17.06 -26.71 10.61
C VAL A 339 18.28 -27.64 10.64
N SER A 340 18.22 -28.75 9.91
CA SER A 340 19.38 -29.59 9.58
C SER A 340 19.86 -29.18 8.19
N GLY A 341 21.15 -28.82 8.10
CA GLY A 341 21.85 -28.49 6.85
C GLY A 341 21.95 -29.68 5.87
N PRO A 342 22.61 -29.45 4.72
CA PRO A 342 22.33 -30.13 3.47
C PRO A 342 22.97 -31.51 3.42
N ASP A 343 22.31 -32.47 2.79
CA ASP A 343 22.96 -33.68 2.32
C ASP A 343 22.60 -33.93 0.85
N GLU A 344 23.65 -34.21 0.08
CA GLU A 344 23.63 -34.39 -1.36
C GLU A 344 23.02 -35.75 -1.75
N SER A 345 22.49 -35.77 -2.96
CA SER A 345 22.29 -36.94 -3.84
C SER A 345 21.11 -37.88 -3.56
N SER A 346 20.15 -37.89 -4.49
CA SER A 346 19.84 -39.03 -5.37
C SER A 346 18.40 -38.96 -5.91
N VAL A 347 18.28 -38.96 -7.23
CA VAL A 347 17.01 -38.93 -7.98
C VAL A 347 16.28 -40.27 -7.86
N VAL A 348 15.01 -40.26 -7.40
CA VAL A 348 14.01 -41.28 -7.75
C VAL A 348 12.62 -40.64 -7.91
N ILE A 349 11.98 -40.93 -9.04
CA ILE A 349 10.67 -40.45 -9.46
C ILE A 349 9.56 -41.20 -8.70
N SER A 350 8.54 -40.46 -8.25
CA SER A 350 7.10 -40.79 -8.38
C SER A 350 6.26 -40.77 -7.09
N MET A 351 5.07 -40.18 -7.27
CA MET A 351 3.82 -40.22 -6.49
C MET A 351 3.67 -39.23 -5.33
N LYS A 352 2.79 -38.24 -5.57
CA LYS A 352 2.19 -37.33 -4.57
C LYS A 352 1.55 -38.14 -3.42
N PRO A 353 1.90 -37.90 -2.15
CA PRO A 353 1.04 -38.29 -1.05
C PRO A 353 -0.02 -37.23 -0.83
N VAL A 354 -1.26 -37.71 -0.76
CA VAL A 354 -2.46 -37.00 -0.33
C VAL A 354 -2.19 -36.32 1.02
N VAL A 355 -2.52 -35.04 1.11
CA VAL A 355 -2.51 -34.27 2.37
C VAL A 355 -3.33 -35.03 3.41
N SER A 356 -2.67 -35.49 4.46
CA SER A 356 -3.33 -36.04 5.65
C SER A 356 -4.08 -34.91 6.36
N GLN A 357 -5.38 -34.79 6.09
CA GLN A 357 -6.27 -33.98 6.90
C GLN A 357 -6.25 -34.55 8.33
N GLN A 358 -5.91 -33.73 9.32
CA GLN A 358 -6.12 -34.10 10.72
C GLN A 358 -7.60 -34.48 10.91
N PRO A 359 -7.92 -35.63 11.52
CA PRO A 359 -9.30 -36.03 11.73
C PRO A 359 -10.02 -34.96 12.56
N PRO A 360 -11.24 -34.53 12.16
CA PRO A 360 -11.98 -33.54 12.93
C PRO A 360 -12.21 -34.09 14.33
N ALA A 361 -11.84 -33.33 15.37
CA ALA A 361 -12.13 -33.70 16.75
C ALA A 361 -13.65 -33.91 16.90
N ILE A 362 -14.07 -35.18 17.02
CA ILE A 362 -15.47 -35.57 17.17
C ILE A 362 -15.94 -35.21 18.58
N GLN A 363 -17.16 -34.70 18.71
CA GLN A 363 -17.86 -34.57 19.98
C GLN A 363 -19.19 -35.32 19.95
N THR A 364 -19.51 -36.01 21.04
CA THR A 364 -20.80 -36.68 21.26
C THR A 364 -21.74 -35.74 22.00
N LEU A 365 -22.97 -35.58 21.49
CA LEU A 365 -24.03 -34.76 22.07
C LEU A 365 -25.28 -35.61 22.29
N GLU A 366 -26.14 -35.22 23.24
CA GLU A 366 -27.41 -35.90 23.55
C GLU A 366 -28.61 -35.05 23.13
N CYS A 367 -29.60 -35.66 22.48
CA CYS A 367 -30.73 -34.95 21.88
C CYS A 367 -31.81 -34.68 22.92
N SER A 368 -32.20 -33.42 23.10
CA SER A 368 -33.24 -33.04 24.06
C SER A 368 -34.65 -33.53 23.71
N GLN A 369 -34.87 -34.05 22.50
CA GLN A 369 -36.18 -34.51 22.03
C GLN A 369 -36.33 -36.03 22.02
N CYS A 370 -35.27 -36.78 21.68
CA CYS A 370 -35.33 -38.24 21.56
C CYS A 370 -34.34 -38.97 22.47
N ASN A 371 -33.57 -38.25 23.29
CA ASN A 371 -32.51 -38.74 24.18
C ASN A 371 -31.46 -39.65 23.51
N ARG A 372 -31.34 -39.60 22.18
CA ARG A 372 -30.29 -40.31 21.45
C ARG A 372 -29.02 -39.48 21.40
N THR A 373 -27.88 -40.15 21.52
CA THR A 373 -26.58 -39.54 21.30
C THR A 373 -26.25 -39.48 19.81
N TRP A 374 -25.55 -38.43 19.38
CA TRP A 374 -24.99 -38.36 18.03
C TRP A 374 -23.64 -37.66 18.04
N GLU A 375 -22.83 -37.99 17.03
CA GLU A 375 -21.47 -37.51 16.87
C GLU A 375 -21.40 -36.45 15.77
N ARG A 376 -20.58 -35.41 15.98
CA ARG A 376 -20.28 -34.41 14.97
C ARG A 376 -18.88 -33.82 15.13
N PRO A 377 -18.31 -33.23 14.06
CA PRO A 377 -17.14 -32.37 14.19
C PRO A 377 -17.37 -31.22 15.18
N ARG A 378 -16.38 -30.95 16.03
CA ARG A 378 -16.34 -29.73 16.85
C ARG A 378 -16.31 -28.51 15.92
N SER A 379 -17.23 -27.57 16.12
CA SER A 379 -17.23 -26.27 15.46
C SER A 379 -17.37 -25.15 16.49
N ARG A 380 -16.91 -23.94 16.18
CA ARG A 380 -17.14 -22.75 17.02
C ARG A 380 -18.62 -22.34 16.91
N GLY A 381 -19.26 -21.97 18.02
CA GLY A 381 -20.65 -21.52 18.07
C GLY A 381 -21.52 -22.26 19.10
N ARG A 382 -22.83 -21.94 19.12
CA ARG A 382 -23.81 -22.53 20.04
C ARG A 382 -23.99 -24.02 19.77
N ARG A 383 -23.94 -24.85 20.82
CA ARG A 383 -24.14 -26.30 20.69
C ARG A 383 -25.60 -26.59 20.32
N PRO A 384 -25.87 -27.42 19.29
CA PRO A 384 -27.23 -27.82 18.97
C PRO A 384 -27.79 -28.70 20.11
N LEU A 385 -29.06 -28.47 20.44
CA LEU A 385 -29.77 -29.24 21.47
C LEU A 385 -30.51 -30.46 20.88
N ARG A 386 -30.69 -30.52 19.56
CA ARG A 386 -31.43 -31.57 18.85
C ARG A 386 -30.55 -32.28 17.81
N CYS A 387 -30.78 -33.58 17.61
CA CYS A 387 -30.09 -34.36 16.59
C CYS A 387 -30.59 -34.04 15.17
N PRO A 388 -29.83 -34.38 14.11
CA PRO A 388 -30.20 -34.05 12.72
C PRO A 388 -31.57 -34.59 12.30
N THR A 389 -31.95 -35.78 12.79
CA THR A 389 -33.25 -36.40 12.48
C THR A 389 -34.41 -35.59 13.06
N CYS A 390 -34.29 -35.17 14.33
CA CYS A 390 -35.32 -34.36 15.00
C CYS A 390 -35.40 -32.93 14.43
N ALA A 391 -34.27 -32.36 14.01
CA ALA A 391 -34.23 -31.05 13.36
C ALA A 391 -34.89 -31.07 11.97
N ALA A 392 -34.68 -32.14 11.19
CA ALA A 392 -35.25 -32.26 9.84
C ALA A 392 -36.77 -32.47 9.83
N THR A 393 -37.33 -33.13 10.85
CA THR A 393 -38.79 -33.32 10.98
C THR A 393 -39.53 -31.99 11.22
N GLU A 394 -38.90 -31.01 11.85
CA GLU A 394 -39.51 -29.70 12.12
C GLU A 394 -39.55 -28.83 10.85
N THR A 395 -38.52 -28.90 10.00
CA THR A 395 -38.51 -28.21 8.70
C THR A 395 -39.48 -28.83 7.69
N ALA A 396 -39.81 -30.12 7.83
CA ALA A 396 -40.81 -30.78 6.98
C ALA A 396 -42.25 -30.36 7.38
N SER A 397 -42.53 -30.17 8.67
CA SER A 397 -43.84 -29.68 9.14
C SER A 397 -44.07 -28.19 8.84
N ALA A 398 -43.03 -27.38 8.68
CA ALA A 398 -43.14 -25.95 8.40
C ALA A 398 -43.42 -25.61 6.91
N HIS A 399 -43.47 -26.60 6.02
CA HIS A 399 -43.76 -26.41 4.58
C HIS A 399 -45.14 -26.93 4.15
N GLN A 400 -46.02 -27.29 5.10
CA GLN A 400 -47.38 -27.75 4.82
C GLN A 400 -48.51 -26.93 5.48
N ASP A 401 -48.20 -25.74 6.00
CA ASP A 401 -49.20 -24.75 6.44
C ASP A 401 -49.08 -23.44 5.65
#